data_AF-A0A924LTT5-F1
#
_entry.id   AF-A0A924LTT5-F1
#
_cell.length_a   1.000
_cell.length_b   1.000
_cell.length_c   1.000
_cell.angle_alpha   90.00
_cell.angle_beta   90.00
_cell.angle_gamma   90.00
#
_symmetry.space_group_name_H-M   'P 1'
#
loop_
_entity.id
_entity.type
_entity.pdbx_description
1 polymer ?
#
loop_
_entity_poly.entity_id
_entity_poly.type
_entity_poly.pdbx_seq_one_letter_code
_entity_poly.pdbx_strand_id
1 'polypeptide(L)'
;LSIVVVPTMVYFFGKRWYCSWVCGCGGLAETLGDPYRQLSDKRLFAWKIERWTIYPVMVFAIIMTIIVGFNTYNIIMSPNNVGDSTLFGINAYKINEIYGFFIGSIFSGIIGTGFYPILGNRTWCRFGCPLSAFMGIVQRYKSKFRITTNGGQCISCGNCSTYCEQGIDVRAYAQKGENIVRASCVGCGICSAVCPRGVLKLENTSEKGRINPTEILLGNDVNLLDLINQK
;
A
#
# COMPACT_ATOMS: atom_id res chain seq x y z
N LEU A 1 2.62 -17.85 11.63
CA LEU A 1 2.08 -18.01 10.27
C LEU A 1 2.10 -16.71 9.47
N SER A 2 1.49 -15.63 9.96
CA SER A 2 1.34 -14.35 9.22
C SER A 2 2.66 -13.67 8.84
N ILE A 3 3.70 -13.77 9.69
CA ILE A 3 5.02 -13.15 9.42
C ILE A 3 5.76 -13.80 8.23
N VAL A 4 5.43 -15.06 7.89
CA VAL A 4 6.08 -15.79 6.78
C VAL A 4 5.19 -15.80 5.56
N VAL A 5 3.91 -16.12 5.74
CA VAL A 5 2.96 -16.24 4.63
C VAL A 5 2.72 -14.89 3.95
N VAL A 6 2.56 -13.80 4.73
CA VAL A 6 2.26 -12.48 4.14
C VAL A 6 3.41 -11.99 3.27
N PRO A 7 4.68 -11.95 3.71
CA PRO A 7 5.78 -11.52 2.86
C PRO A 7 5.98 -12.41 1.63
N THR A 8 5.85 -13.74 1.77
CA THR A 8 5.97 -14.66 0.64
C THR A 8 4.88 -14.41 -0.40
N MET A 9 3.62 -14.23 0.02
CA MET A 9 2.53 -13.90 -0.91
C MET A 9 2.73 -12.53 -1.56
N VAL A 10 3.22 -11.52 -0.81
CA VAL A 10 3.57 -10.21 -1.37
C VAL A 10 4.72 -10.29 -2.37
N TYR A 11 5.68 -11.18 -2.14
CA TYR A 11 6.80 -11.40 -3.03
C TYR A 11 6.33 -11.84 -4.43
N PHE A 12 5.43 -12.83 -4.49
CA PHE A 12 4.94 -13.40 -5.75
C PHE A 12 3.78 -12.61 -6.40
N PHE A 13 2.83 -12.12 -5.60
CA PHE A 13 1.57 -11.54 -6.09
C PHE A 13 1.43 -10.03 -5.83
N GLY A 14 2.45 -9.39 -5.23
CA GLY A 14 2.38 -7.97 -4.82
C GLY A 14 1.40 -7.76 -3.66
N LYS A 15 1.07 -6.53 -3.29
CA LYS A 15 0.12 -6.28 -2.18
C LYS A 15 -1.36 -6.44 -2.57
N ARG A 16 -1.63 -6.67 -3.86
CA ARG A 16 -2.99 -6.86 -4.40
C ARG A 16 -3.72 -8.06 -3.78
N TRP A 17 -3.03 -9.17 -3.54
CA TRP A 17 -3.68 -10.39 -3.02
C TRP A 17 -4.42 -10.10 -1.71
N TYR A 18 -3.83 -9.33 -0.80
CA TYR A 18 -4.47 -9.01 0.47
C TYR A 18 -5.50 -7.88 0.29
N CYS A 19 -5.07 -6.75 -0.28
CA CYS A 19 -5.89 -5.54 -0.36
C CYS A 19 -7.08 -5.64 -1.34
N SER A 20 -7.14 -6.70 -2.16
CA SER A 20 -8.23 -6.91 -3.14
C SER A 20 -9.04 -8.18 -2.86
N TRP A 21 -8.45 -9.23 -2.29
CA TRP A 21 -9.15 -10.52 -2.10
C TRP A 21 -9.46 -10.86 -0.64
N VAL A 22 -8.67 -10.33 0.31
CA VAL A 22 -8.79 -10.71 1.74
C VAL A 22 -9.33 -9.56 2.58
N CYS A 23 -8.89 -8.33 2.29
CA CYS A 23 -9.19 -7.17 3.11
C CYS A 23 -10.59 -6.61 2.80
N GLY A 24 -11.51 -6.71 3.77
CA GLY A 24 -12.85 -6.13 3.69
C GLY A 24 -12.84 -4.61 3.46
N CYS A 25 -11.90 -3.88 4.08
CA CYS A 25 -11.74 -2.44 3.86
C CYS A 25 -11.34 -2.12 2.41
N GLY A 26 -10.63 -3.04 1.74
CA GLY A 26 -10.29 -2.92 0.33
C GLY A 26 -11.52 -3.06 -0.56
N GLY A 27 -12.36 -4.08 -0.30
CA GLY A 27 -13.63 -4.25 -1.00
C GLY A 27 -14.56 -3.05 -0.83
N LEU A 28 -14.67 -2.53 0.40
CA LEU A 28 -15.46 -1.34 0.69
C LEU A 28 -14.97 -0.10 -0.06
N ALA A 29 -13.65 0.05 -0.22
CA ALA A 29 -13.05 1.13 -0.98
C ALA A 29 -13.30 1.01 -2.49
N GLU A 30 -13.32 -0.20 -3.04
CA GLU A 30 -13.70 -0.41 -4.44
C GLU A 30 -15.19 -0.18 -4.68
N THR A 31 -16.06 -0.49 -3.72
CA THR A 31 -17.51 -0.28 -3.88
C THR A 31 -17.91 1.18 -3.70
N LEU A 32 -17.44 1.86 -2.64
CA LEU A 32 -17.88 3.21 -2.28
C LEU A 32 -16.90 4.31 -2.70
N GLY A 33 -15.62 3.99 -2.81
CA GLY A 33 -14.57 4.97 -3.12
C GLY A 33 -14.30 5.16 -4.62
N ASP A 34 -14.78 4.25 -5.47
CA ASP A 34 -14.63 4.29 -6.94
C ASP A 34 -14.93 5.67 -7.56
N PRO A 35 -16.08 6.30 -7.23
CA PRO A 35 -16.49 7.57 -7.85
C PRO A 35 -15.64 8.77 -7.43
N TYR A 36 -14.80 8.62 -6.41
CA TYR A 36 -14.05 9.73 -5.80
C TYR A 36 -12.54 9.68 -6.09
N ARG A 37 -12.06 8.78 -6.98
CA ARG A 37 -10.62 8.63 -7.31
C ARG A 37 -9.96 9.92 -7.79
N GLN A 38 -10.69 10.74 -8.55
CA GLN A 38 -10.19 12.00 -9.08
C GLN A 38 -9.84 13.02 -7.99
N LEU A 39 -10.52 12.95 -6.83
CA LEU A 39 -10.34 13.87 -5.70
C LEU A 39 -9.05 13.62 -4.92
N SER A 40 -8.41 12.46 -5.09
CA SER A 40 -7.18 12.16 -4.38
C SER A 40 -6.04 13.13 -4.73
N ASP A 41 -5.46 13.76 -3.70
CA ASP A 41 -4.34 14.68 -3.86
C ASP A 41 -3.06 13.91 -4.24
N LYS A 42 -2.43 14.38 -5.31
CA LYS A 42 -1.26 13.79 -5.98
C LYS A 42 0.01 14.63 -5.76
N ARG A 43 -0.12 15.80 -5.12
CA ARG A 43 0.98 16.73 -4.84
C ARG A 43 2.05 16.07 -3.95
N LEU A 44 3.27 16.59 -4.04
CA LEU A 44 4.39 16.15 -3.20
C LEU A 44 4.10 16.31 -1.70
N PHE A 45 3.28 17.30 -1.33
CA PHE A 45 2.84 17.50 0.06
C PHE A 45 2.03 16.30 0.57
N ALA A 46 1.02 15.83 -0.18
CA ALA A 46 0.25 14.64 0.16
C ALA A 46 1.14 13.39 0.26
N TRP A 47 2.19 13.29 -0.57
CA TRP A 47 3.16 12.21 -0.47
C TRP A 47 4.04 12.30 0.80
N LYS A 48 4.39 13.50 1.26
CA LYS A 48 5.07 13.70 2.55
C LYS A 48 4.16 13.29 3.71
N ILE A 49 2.89 13.69 3.69
CA ILE A 49 1.89 13.32 4.70
C ILE A 49 1.71 11.80 4.74
N GLU A 50 1.55 11.15 3.59
CA GLU A 50 1.44 9.69 3.48
C GLU A 50 2.57 8.99 4.24
N ARG A 51 3.81 9.43 4.03
CA ARG A 51 4.98 8.85 4.71
C ARG A 51 5.02 9.16 6.20
N TRP A 52 4.67 10.39 6.58
CA TRP A 52 4.75 10.86 7.96
C TRP A 52 3.64 10.32 8.85
N THR A 53 2.49 9.95 8.28
CA THR A 53 1.36 9.38 9.03
C THR A 53 1.46 7.85 9.11
N ILE A 54 1.76 7.18 8.00
CA ILE A 54 1.63 5.73 7.91
C ILE A 54 2.66 4.97 8.76
N TYR A 55 3.92 5.44 8.82
CA TYR A 55 4.98 4.74 9.55
C TYR A 55 4.88 4.89 11.07
N PRO A 56 4.57 6.09 11.64
CA PRO A 56 4.29 6.19 13.07
C PRO A 56 3.09 5.36 13.51
N VAL A 57 2.01 5.32 12.71
CA VAL A 57 0.85 4.45 13.02
C VAL A 57 1.25 2.97 13.01
N MET A 58 2.10 2.56 12.06
CA MET A 58 2.65 1.20 12.04
C MET A 58 3.50 0.89 13.29
N VAL A 59 4.39 1.80 13.69
CA VAL A 59 5.21 1.63 14.91
C VAL A 59 4.33 1.56 16.16
N PHE A 60 3.34 2.44 16.27
CA PHE A 60 2.36 2.42 17.35
C PHE A 60 1.60 1.09 17.40
N ALA A 61 1.12 0.60 16.26
CA ALA A 61 0.41 -0.68 16.19
C ALA A 61 1.29 -1.86 16.63
N ILE A 62 2.58 -1.86 16.27
CA ILE A 62 3.55 -2.88 16.71
C ILE A 62 3.75 -2.82 18.23
N ILE A 63 3.98 -1.63 18.78
CA ILE A 63 4.15 -1.43 20.23
C ILE A 63 2.92 -1.92 21.00
N MET A 64 1.71 -1.51 20.58
CA MET A 64 0.47 -1.95 21.20
C MET A 64 0.30 -3.47 21.13
N THR A 65 0.65 -4.09 19.99
CA THR A 65 0.60 -5.54 19.84
C THR A 65 1.56 -6.26 20.80
N ILE A 66 2.78 -5.73 20.98
CA ILE A 66 3.76 -6.28 21.94
C ILE A 66 3.25 -6.17 23.37
N ILE A 67 2.70 -5.01 23.76
CA ILE A 67 2.15 -4.79 25.09
C ILE A 67 1.00 -5.76 25.37
N VAL A 68 0.04 -5.87 24.46
CA VAL A 68 -1.10 -6.80 24.62
C VAL A 68 -0.62 -8.26 24.64
N GLY A 69 0.35 -8.61 23.79
CA GLY A 69 0.94 -9.95 23.77
C GLY A 69 1.62 -10.32 25.08
N PHE A 70 2.41 -9.41 25.67
CA PHE A 70 3.06 -9.62 26.96
C PHE A 70 2.07 -9.77 28.11
N ASN A 71 1.02 -8.94 28.14
CA ASN A 71 -0.06 -9.07 29.12
C ASN A 71 -0.78 -10.42 29.01
N THR A 72 -1.08 -10.85 27.78
CA THR A 72 -1.72 -12.14 27.52
C THR A 72 -0.84 -13.31 27.97
N TYR A 73 0.47 -13.25 27.70
CA TYR A 73 1.43 -14.26 28.16
C TYR A 73 1.48 -14.37 29.69
N ASN A 74 1.53 -13.24 30.40
CA ASN A 74 1.57 -13.23 31.87
C ASN A 74 0.30 -13.82 32.49
N ILE A 75 -0.87 -13.60 31.88
CA ILE A 75 -2.14 -14.19 32.32
C ILE A 75 -2.14 -15.72 32.14
N ILE A 76 -1.65 -16.21 31.00
CA ILE A 76 -1.58 -17.66 30.71
C ILE A 76 -0.60 -18.36 31.67
N MET A 77 0.50 -17.70 32.02
CA MET A 77 1.55 -18.26 32.88
C MET A 77 1.24 -18.14 34.38
N SER A 78 0.40 -17.18 34.80
CA SER A 78 0.02 -16.96 36.20
C SER A 78 -1.51 -16.79 36.36
N PRO A 79 -2.27 -17.90 36.39
CA PRO A 79 -3.74 -17.89 36.42
C PRO A 79 -4.35 -17.45 37.76
N ASN A 80 -3.55 -17.19 38.80
CA ASN A 80 -4.04 -16.78 40.13
C ASN A 80 -3.96 -15.26 40.37
N ASN A 81 -3.34 -14.50 39.46
CA ASN A 81 -3.21 -13.03 39.54
C ASN A 81 -4.11 -12.31 38.52
N VAL A 82 -5.27 -12.91 38.19
CA VAL A 82 -6.22 -12.38 37.18
C VAL A 82 -6.87 -11.07 37.62
N GLY A 83 -6.81 -10.75 38.93
CA GLY A 83 -7.29 -9.48 39.48
C GLY A 83 -6.32 -8.30 39.32
N ASP A 84 -5.02 -8.58 39.15
CA ASP A 84 -3.94 -7.57 39.26
C ASP A 84 -3.13 -7.38 37.97
N SER A 85 -3.59 -7.87 36.82
CA SER A 85 -3.05 -7.44 35.52
C SER A 85 -3.55 -6.02 35.19
N THR A 86 -3.10 -5.05 35.99
CA THR A 86 -3.38 -3.63 35.87
C THR A 86 -2.29 -3.00 35.01
N LEU A 87 -2.63 -2.66 33.78
CA LEU A 87 -1.86 -1.66 33.04
C LEU A 87 -2.50 -0.31 33.38
N PHE A 88 -1.82 0.54 34.15
CA PHE A 88 -2.36 1.84 34.62
C PHE A 88 -3.68 1.74 35.42
N GLY A 89 -3.88 0.70 36.23
CA GLY A 89 -5.05 0.60 37.12
C GLY A 89 -6.39 0.29 36.45
N ILE A 90 -6.41 -0.13 35.18
CA ILE A 90 -7.64 -0.49 34.46
C ILE A 90 -7.56 -1.92 33.91
N ASN A 91 -8.66 -2.64 34.03
CA ASN A 91 -8.79 -4.06 33.69
C ASN A 91 -8.60 -4.30 32.18
N ALA A 92 -7.49 -4.91 31.78
CA ALA A 92 -7.04 -5.02 30.39
C ALA A 92 -8.01 -5.79 29.48
N TYR A 93 -8.83 -6.69 30.03
CA TYR A 93 -9.69 -7.57 29.23
C TYR A 93 -10.90 -6.83 28.63
N LYS A 94 -11.61 -6.01 29.42
CA LYS A 94 -12.75 -5.20 28.93
C LYS A 94 -12.32 -4.08 27.98
N ILE A 95 -11.10 -3.57 28.14
CA ILE A 95 -10.55 -2.56 27.22
C ILE A 95 -10.32 -3.20 25.86
N ASN A 96 -9.73 -4.40 25.75
CA ASN A 96 -9.40 -4.98 24.44
C ASN A 96 -10.62 -5.18 23.52
N GLU A 97 -11.75 -5.61 24.06
CA GLU A 97 -12.97 -5.87 23.26
C GLU A 97 -13.63 -4.58 22.76
N ILE A 98 -13.82 -3.61 23.67
CA ILE A 98 -14.38 -2.30 23.33
C ILE A 98 -13.40 -1.51 22.45
N TYR A 99 -12.12 -1.47 22.80
CA TYR A 99 -11.08 -0.78 22.03
C TYR A 99 -10.91 -1.39 20.64
N GLY A 100 -10.93 -2.72 20.50
CA GLY A 100 -10.85 -3.40 19.20
C GLY A 100 -12.03 -3.09 18.29
N PHE A 101 -13.25 -3.12 18.84
CA PHE A 101 -14.48 -2.79 18.10
C PHE A 101 -14.54 -1.31 17.71
N PHE A 102 -14.25 -0.39 18.65
CA PHE A 102 -14.29 1.05 18.40
C PHE A 102 -13.17 1.50 17.46
N ILE A 103 -11.93 1.01 17.63
CA ILE A 103 -10.83 1.33 16.70
C ILE A 103 -11.14 0.77 15.30
N GLY A 104 -11.57 -0.48 15.20
CA GLY A 104 -11.90 -1.10 13.91
C GLY A 104 -13.00 -0.35 13.16
N SER A 105 -14.13 -0.12 13.82
CA SER A 105 -15.32 0.51 13.21
C SER A 105 -15.14 2.00 12.93
N ILE A 106 -14.48 2.76 13.81
CA ILE A 106 -14.26 4.20 13.62
C ILE A 106 -13.21 4.44 12.53
N PHE A 107 -12.08 3.72 12.55
CA PHE A 107 -10.98 4.02 11.64
C PHE A 107 -11.19 3.46 10.23
N SER A 108 -11.77 2.27 10.05
CA SER A 108 -12.08 1.77 8.69
C SER A 108 -13.45 2.18 8.19
N GLY A 109 -14.43 2.38 9.07
CA GLY A 109 -15.76 2.84 8.74
C GLY A 109 -15.79 4.37 8.63
N ILE A 110 -16.00 5.07 9.75
CA ILE A 110 -16.28 6.51 9.74
C ILE A 110 -15.14 7.34 9.12
N ILE A 111 -13.91 7.12 9.55
CA ILE A 111 -12.73 7.86 9.04
C ILE A 111 -12.30 7.31 7.67
N GLY A 112 -12.49 6.02 7.42
CA GLY A 112 -12.12 5.39 6.16
C GLY A 112 -13.06 5.79 5.03
N THR A 113 -14.33 5.39 5.12
CA THR A 113 -15.33 5.64 4.06
C THR A 113 -15.92 7.03 4.10
N GLY A 114 -16.06 7.65 5.28
CA GLY A 114 -16.65 8.98 5.40
C GLY A 114 -15.80 10.07 4.73
N PHE A 115 -14.49 9.86 4.60
CA PHE A 115 -13.59 10.82 3.95
C PHE A 115 -13.38 10.58 2.46
N TYR A 116 -13.92 9.50 1.86
CA TYR A 116 -13.79 9.27 0.42
C TYR A 116 -14.31 10.42 -0.44
N PRO A 117 -15.47 11.05 -0.13
CA PRO A 117 -15.97 12.19 -0.89
C PRO A 117 -15.07 13.44 -0.85
N ILE A 118 -14.10 13.51 0.06
CA ILE A 118 -13.25 14.69 0.28
C ILE A 118 -11.81 14.41 -0.14
N LEU A 119 -11.25 13.30 0.32
CA LEU A 119 -9.84 12.93 0.15
C LEU A 119 -9.61 11.88 -0.95
N GLY A 120 -10.69 11.38 -1.55
CA GLY A 120 -10.70 10.40 -2.62
C GLY A 120 -10.59 8.95 -2.14
N ASN A 121 -10.37 8.03 -3.07
CA ASN A 121 -10.44 6.59 -2.78
C ASN A 121 -9.31 6.12 -1.84
N ARG A 122 -9.58 5.06 -1.05
CA ARG A 122 -8.63 4.32 -0.22
C ARG A 122 -7.78 5.20 0.72
N THR A 123 -8.34 6.32 1.21
CA THR A 123 -7.68 7.25 2.16
C THR A 123 -7.10 6.53 3.36
N TRP A 124 -7.88 5.65 4.01
CA TRP A 124 -7.41 4.84 5.14
C TRP A 124 -6.22 3.95 4.77
N CYS A 125 -6.28 3.27 3.62
CA CYS A 125 -5.19 2.39 3.16
C CYS A 125 -3.91 3.15 2.82
N ARG A 126 -4.04 4.44 2.46
CA ARG A 126 -2.94 5.34 2.11
C ARG A 126 -2.28 5.97 3.34
N PHE A 127 -3.04 6.41 4.34
CA PHE A 127 -2.50 7.21 5.45
C PHE A 127 -2.43 6.47 6.79
N GLY A 128 -3.30 5.50 7.04
CA GLY A 128 -3.49 4.95 8.39
C GLY A 128 -3.36 3.44 8.52
N CYS A 129 -3.45 2.66 7.44
CA CYS A 129 -3.44 1.20 7.55
C CYS A 129 -2.02 0.68 7.87
N PRO A 130 -1.77 0.12 9.07
CA PRO A 130 -0.44 -0.36 9.46
C PRO A 130 -0.01 -1.57 8.64
N LEU A 131 -0.96 -2.41 8.23
CA LEU A 131 -0.68 -3.56 7.38
C LEU A 131 -0.30 -3.17 5.94
N SER A 132 -0.93 -2.12 5.39
CA SER A 132 -0.54 -1.52 4.10
C SER A 132 0.88 -0.99 4.16
N ALA A 133 1.29 -0.41 5.29
CA ALA A 133 2.65 0.05 5.53
C ALA A 133 3.66 -1.12 5.48
N PHE A 134 3.40 -2.17 6.27
CA PHE A 134 4.25 -3.36 6.33
C PHE A 134 4.40 -4.03 4.96
N MET A 135 3.28 -4.32 4.30
CA MET A 135 3.28 -4.93 2.96
C MET A 135 3.89 -4.00 1.91
N GLY A 136 3.71 -2.68 2.05
CA GLY A 136 4.28 -1.67 1.16
C GLY A 136 5.80 -1.63 1.21
N ILE A 137 6.41 -1.84 2.39
CA ILE A 137 7.87 -1.98 2.54
C ILE A 137 8.34 -3.24 1.81
N VAL A 138 7.71 -4.39 2.08
CA VAL A 138 8.06 -5.66 1.43
C VAL A 138 7.92 -5.55 -0.08
N GLN A 139 6.82 -4.95 -0.57
CA GLN A 139 6.60 -4.76 -2.00
C GLN A 139 7.64 -3.83 -2.60
N ARG A 140 7.98 -2.72 -1.96
CA ARG A 140 8.93 -1.74 -2.49
C ARG A 140 10.30 -2.38 -2.75
N TYR A 141 10.78 -3.25 -1.87
CA TYR A 141 12.13 -3.79 -1.94
C TYR A 141 12.25 -5.20 -2.51
N LYS A 142 11.23 -6.05 -2.31
CA LYS A 142 11.36 -7.50 -2.58
C LYS A 142 10.34 -8.05 -3.56
N SER A 143 9.21 -7.38 -3.81
CA SER A 143 8.22 -7.97 -4.71
C SER A 143 8.72 -8.05 -6.15
N LYS A 144 8.49 -9.19 -6.80
CA LYS A 144 8.69 -9.35 -8.25
C LYS A 144 7.64 -8.57 -9.05
N PHE A 145 6.48 -8.34 -8.43
CA PHE A 145 5.38 -7.59 -9.01
C PHE A 145 5.72 -6.10 -9.07
N ARG A 146 5.68 -5.51 -10.27
CA ARG A 146 5.92 -4.09 -10.49
C ARG A 146 5.14 -3.56 -11.70
N ILE A 147 5.02 -2.23 -11.76
CA ILE A 147 4.57 -1.55 -12.97
C ILE A 147 5.81 -0.93 -13.62
N THR A 148 6.13 -1.42 -14.81
CA THR A 148 7.20 -0.90 -15.65
C THR A 148 6.67 0.17 -16.59
N THR A 149 7.57 1.09 -16.97
CA THR A 149 7.23 2.25 -17.78
C THR A 149 8.14 2.30 -19.00
N ASN A 150 7.55 2.57 -20.18
CA ASN A 150 8.28 3.03 -21.36
C ASN A 150 8.06 4.54 -21.58
N GLY A 151 8.91 5.37 -21.00
CA GLY A 151 8.73 6.83 -21.01
C GLY A 151 8.71 7.47 -22.40
N GLY A 152 9.38 6.87 -23.39
CA GLY A 152 9.48 7.40 -24.76
C GLY A 152 8.15 7.50 -25.50
N GLN A 153 7.11 6.79 -25.04
CA GLN A 153 5.77 6.80 -25.64
C GLN A 153 4.74 7.62 -24.85
N CYS A 154 5.16 8.28 -23.77
CA CYS A 154 4.27 9.03 -22.88
C CYS A 154 3.82 10.36 -23.48
N ILE A 155 2.52 10.50 -23.75
CA ILE A 155 1.90 11.75 -24.24
C ILE A 155 1.36 12.66 -23.13
N SER A 156 1.70 12.40 -21.86
CA SER A 156 1.33 13.25 -20.71
C SER A 156 -0.17 13.50 -20.48
N CYS A 157 -1.06 12.66 -21.02
CA CYS A 157 -2.52 12.83 -20.92
C CYS A 157 -3.11 12.76 -19.50
N GLY A 158 -2.43 12.10 -18.55
CA GLY A 158 -2.81 12.09 -17.14
C GLY A 158 -3.87 11.06 -16.72
N ASN A 159 -4.47 10.30 -17.65
CA ASN A 159 -5.46 9.25 -17.33
C ASN A 159 -4.96 8.26 -16.27
N CYS A 160 -3.69 7.85 -16.35
CA CYS A 160 -3.08 6.94 -15.40
C CYS A 160 -3.04 7.49 -13.96
N SER A 161 -2.86 8.80 -13.78
CA SER A 161 -2.91 9.47 -12.47
C SER A 161 -4.35 9.66 -11.99
N THR A 162 -5.28 9.97 -12.88
CA THR A 162 -6.71 10.22 -12.54
C THR A 162 -7.40 8.96 -12.04
N TYR A 163 -7.18 7.82 -12.71
CA TYR A 163 -7.80 6.54 -12.34
C TYR A 163 -7.04 5.78 -11.23
N CYS A 164 -5.94 6.33 -10.70
CA CYS A 164 -5.18 5.66 -9.66
C CYS A 164 -5.97 5.63 -8.33
N GLU A 165 -6.36 4.44 -7.88
CA GLU A 165 -7.04 4.20 -6.59
C GLU A 165 -6.28 4.70 -5.35
N GLN A 166 -4.97 4.94 -5.47
CA GLN A 166 -4.13 5.41 -4.38
C GLN A 166 -3.77 6.89 -4.50
N GLY A 167 -4.25 7.60 -5.54
CA GLY A 167 -3.90 9.00 -5.77
C GLY A 167 -2.41 9.23 -6.03
N ILE A 168 -1.75 8.26 -6.66
CA ILE A 168 -0.33 8.38 -7.04
C ILE A 168 -0.26 9.18 -8.34
N ASP A 169 0.69 10.12 -8.44
CA ASP A 169 0.97 10.80 -9.70
C ASP A 169 1.77 9.89 -10.65
N VAL A 170 1.08 8.92 -11.27
CA VAL A 170 1.66 7.95 -12.20
C VAL A 170 2.23 8.63 -13.45
N ARG A 171 1.60 9.71 -13.92
CA ARG A 171 2.07 10.50 -15.07
C ARG A 171 3.50 11.00 -14.87
N ALA A 172 3.84 11.50 -13.69
CA ALA A 172 5.19 11.99 -13.40
C ALA A 172 6.25 10.88 -13.48
N TYR A 173 5.93 9.67 -13.02
CA TYR A 173 6.80 8.49 -13.22
C TYR A 173 6.92 8.16 -14.71
N ALA A 174 5.80 8.22 -15.44
CA ALA A 174 5.77 7.90 -16.86
C ALA A 174 6.62 8.85 -17.71
N GLN A 175 6.56 10.15 -17.45
CA GLN A 175 7.36 11.17 -18.13
C GLN A 175 8.87 11.01 -17.87
N LYS A 176 9.25 10.51 -16.69
CA LYS A 176 10.66 10.31 -16.31
C LYS A 176 11.23 8.97 -16.77
N GLY A 177 10.42 8.07 -17.34
CA GLY A 177 10.86 6.70 -17.61
C GLY A 177 11.19 5.91 -16.34
N GLU A 178 10.56 6.26 -15.21
CA GLU A 178 10.79 5.59 -13.93
C GLU A 178 9.73 4.51 -13.69
N ASN A 179 10.15 3.38 -13.13
CA ASN A 179 9.24 2.36 -12.64
C ASN A 179 8.46 2.88 -11.42
N ILE A 180 7.20 2.43 -11.26
CA ILE A 180 6.37 2.87 -10.14
C ILE A 180 6.76 2.13 -8.86
N VAL A 181 7.70 2.72 -8.10
CA VAL A 181 8.18 2.19 -6.81
C VAL A 181 7.65 3.00 -5.64
N ARG A 182 6.34 2.95 -5.40
CA ARG A 182 5.70 3.50 -4.19
C ARG A 182 5.19 2.40 -3.26
N ALA A 183 5.44 2.55 -1.96
CA ALA A 183 4.90 1.66 -0.93
C ALA A 183 3.36 1.68 -0.87
N SER A 184 2.73 2.82 -1.18
CA SER A 184 1.27 2.94 -1.31
C SER A 184 0.70 2.24 -2.54
N CYS A 185 1.47 1.94 -3.59
CA CYS A 185 0.93 1.35 -4.82
C CYS A 185 0.35 -0.07 -4.58
N VAL A 186 -0.97 -0.25 -4.76
CA VAL A 186 -1.66 -1.55 -4.58
C VAL A 186 -1.34 -2.56 -5.68
N GLY A 187 -0.89 -2.06 -6.84
CA GLY A 187 -0.64 -2.94 -7.97
C GLY A 187 -1.93 -3.44 -8.61
N CYS A 188 -3.00 -2.64 -8.58
CA CYS A 188 -4.29 -2.99 -9.21
C CYS A 188 -4.21 -3.09 -10.74
N GLY A 189 -3.26 -2.37 -11.37
CA GLY A 189 -3.07 -2.40 -12.83
C GLY A 189 -4.00 -1.46 -13.62
N ILE A 190 -4.85 -0.68 -12.96
CA ILE A 190 -5.77 0.26 -13.64
C ILE A 190 -5.00 1.25 -14.54
N CYS A 191 -3.83 1.70 -14.10
CA CYS A 191 -3.01 2.65 -14.84
C CYS A 191 -2.44 2.09 -16.16
N SER A 192 -2.16 0.78 -16.24
CA SER A 192 -1.77 0.13 -17.49
C SER A 192 -2.97 -0.09 -18.40
N ALA A 193 -4.14 -0.41 -17.84
CA ALA A 193 -5.35 -0.64 -18.62
C ALA A 193 -5.90 0.64 -19.27
N VAL A 194 -5.87 1.78 -18.56
CA VAL A 194 -6.41 3.06 -19.05
C VAL A 194 -5.43 3.88 -19.90
N CYS A 195 -4.20 3.39 -20.09
CA CYS A 195 -3.19 4.11 -20.86
C CYS A 195 -3.43 3.90 -22.37
N PRO A 196 -3.80 4.94 -23.14
CA PRO A 196 -4.14 4.78 -24.56
C PRO A 196 -2.93 4.38 -25.42
N ARG A 197 -1.72 4.67 -24.95
CA ARG A 197 -0.46 4.38 -25.66
C ARG A 197 0.23 3.09 -25.19
N GLY A 198 -0.29 2.43 -24.14
CA GLY A 198 0.33 1.21 -23.60
C GLY A 198 1.71 1.44 -22.96
N VAL A 199 1.98 2.65 -22.46
CA VAL A 199 3.26 3.06 -21.84
C VAL A 199 3.58 2.25 -20.58
N LEU A 200 2.55 1.87 -19.83
CA LEU A 200 2.66 1.24 -18.53
C LEU A 200 2.33 -0.24 -18.66
N LYS A 201 3.16 -1.13 -18.12
CA LYS A 201 2.93 -2.57 -18.12
C LYS A 201 2.99 -3.13 -16.71
N LEU A 202 2.07 -4.03 -16.41
CA LEU A 202 2.05 -4.77 -15.16
C LEU A 202 2.83 -6.08 -15.36
N GLU A 203 3.98 -6.21 -14.70
CA GLU A 203 4.93 -7.30 -14.96
C GLU A 203 5.37 -7.98 -13.66
N ASN A 204 5.69 -9.27 -13.79
CA ASN A 204 6.27 -10.08 -12.73
C ASN A 204 7.72 -10.42 -13.10
N THR A 205 8.69 -9.64 -12.62
CA THR A 205 10.10 -9.74 -13.06
C THR A 205 11.09 -9.62 -11.89
N SER A 206 12.30 -10.14 -12.10
CA SER A 206 13.38 -10.26 -11.09
C SER A 206 13.79 -8.90 -10.50
N GLU A 207 14.16 -8.82 -9.21
CA GLU A 207 14.45 -7.56 -8.47
C GLU A 207 15.42 -6.57 -9.16
N LYS A 208 16.19 -7.02 -10.17
CA LYS A 208 17.07 -6.19 -10.99
C LYS A 208 16.32 -5.00 -11.64
N GLY A 209 16.95 -3.82 -11.64
CA GLY A 209 16.44 -2.61 -12.30
C GLY A 209 15.14 -2.02 -11.71
N ARG A 210 14.76 -2.37 -10.47
CA ARG A 210 13.48 -1.92 -9.89
C ARG A 210 13.45 -0.42 -9.54
N ILE A 211 14.54 0.11 -8.98
CA ILE A 211 14.63 1.50 -8.50
C ILE A 211 15.32 2.41 -9.52
N ASN A 212 16.12 1.83 -10.42
CA ASN A 212 16.82 2.60 -11.44
C ASN A 212 15.84 3.02 -12.55
N PRO A 213 15.93 4.26 -13.06
CA PRO A 213 15.19 4.65 -14.25
C PRO A 213 15.60 3.74 -15.41
N THR A 214 14.61 3.27 -16.17
CA THR A 214 14.91 2.64 -17.46
C THR A 214 15.39 3.75 -18.39
N GLU A 215 16.51 3.54 -19.08
CA GLU A 215 16.91 4.43 -20.16
C GLU A 215 15.71 4.67 -21.08
N ILE A 216 15.43 5.93 -21.38
CA ILE A 216 14.31 6.30 -22.23
C ILE A 216 14.64 5.70 -23.60
N LEU A 217 13.91 4.64 -23.97
CA LEU A 217 14.07 3.97 -25.25
C LEU A 217 13.53 4.89 -26.36
N LEU A 218 14.32 5.90 -26.72
CA LEU A 218 14.14 6.66 -27.94
C LEU A 218 14.50 5.69 -29.07
N GLY A 219 13.56 5.46 -30.00
CA GLY A 219 13.70 4.46 -31.05
C GLY A 219 14.90 4.65 -32.00
N ASN A 220 15.68 5.72 -31.80
CA ASN A 220 16.87 6.06 -32.56
C ASN A 220 18.19 5.67 -31.83
N ASP A 221 18.12 5.34 -30.53
CA ASP A 221 19.28 5.24 -29.62
C ASP A 221 19.50 3.80 -29.14
N VAL A 222 18.49 2.94 -29.31
CA VAL A 222 18.48 1.57 -28.81
C VAL A 222 19.17 0.61 -29.79
N ASN A 223 20.36 0.15 -29.42
CA ASN A 223 20.95 -1.05 -30.02
C ASN A 223 20.15 -2.29 -29.58
N LEU A 224 19.18 -2.69 -30.41
CA LEU A 224 18.29 -3.82 -30.14
C LEU A 224 19.05 -5.12 -29.82
N LEU A 225 20.25 -5.29 -30.39
CA LEU A 225 21.15 -6.43 -30.19
C LEU A 225 21.65 -6.55 -28.74
N ASP A 226 21.99 -5.44 -28.09
CA ASP A 226 22.49 -5.46 -26.72
C ASP A 226 21.38 -5.83 -25.72
N LEU A 227 20.14 -5.41 -25.98
CA LEU A 227 18.97 -5.75 -25.17
C LEU A 227 18.52 -7.21 -25.34
N ILE A 228 18.70 -7.80 -26.53
CA ILE A 228 18.42 -9.22 -26.77
C ILE A 228 19.47 -10.09 -26.06
N ASN A 229 20.73 -9.65 -26.04
CA ASN A 229 21.84 -10.38 -25.42
C ASN A 229 21.88 -10.26 -23.88
N GLN A 230 21.18 -9.28 -23.29
CA GLN A 230 21.08 -9.09 -21.83
C GLN A 230 19.98 -9.93 -21.14
N LYS A 231 19.22 -10.71 -21.90
CA LYS A 231 18.06 -11.46 -21.40
C LYS A 231 18.42 -12.75 -20.68
#